data_AF-A0A417XU07-F1
#
_entry.id   AF-A0A417XU07-F1
#
_cell.length_a   1.000
_cell.length_b   1.000
_cell.length_c   1.000
_cell.angle_alpha   90.00
_cell.angle_beta   90.00
_cell.angle_gamma   90.00
#
_symmetry.space_group_name_H-M   'P 1'
#
loop_
_entity.id
_entity.type
_entity.pdbx_description
1 polymer ?
#
loop_
_entity_poly.entity_id
_entity_poly.type
_entity_poly.pdbx_seq_one_letter_code
_entity_poly.pdbx_strand_id
1 'polypeptide(L)'
;MSGFKNFLLRGNLVETAVALIMALSFAAVVSTFVAWLTAQLPKSVDDVFSNDANSFGAFMNAVIAFVVMAAVVYFVVVVPYTKAKERFFPAEASGPTELDLLTEIRDSLASRTA
;
A
#
# COMPACT_ATOMS: atom_id res chain seq x y z
N MET A 1 27.64 7.53 -18.17
CA MET A 1 26.85 6.34 -17.79
C MET A 1 27.13 5.86 -16.35
N SER A 2 28.33 6.06 -15.78
CA SER A 2 28.64 5.68 -14.38
C SER A 2 27.82 6.45 -13.32
N GLY A 3 27.60 7.76 -13.50
CA GLY A 3 26.83 8.58 -12.57
C GLY A 3 25.35 8.18 -12.43
N PHE A 4 24.71 7.76 -13.53
CA PHE A 4 23.33 7.29 -13.53
C PHE A 4 23.19 5.94 -12.80
N LYS A 5 24.11 5.00 -13.06
CA LYS A 5 24.17 3.72 -12.32
C LYS A 5 24.37 3.96 -10.81
N ASN A 6 25.27 4.87 -10.42
CA ASN A 6 25.49 5.22 -9.02
C ASN A 6 24.30 5.95 -8.36
N PHE A 7 23.46 6.62 -9.14
CA PHE A 7 22.21 7.21 -8.67
C PHE A 7 21.15 6.14 -8.41
N LEU A 8 20.95 5.21 -9.35
CA LEU A 8 20.04 4.07 -9.18
C LEU A 8 20.49 3.14 -8.07
N LEU A 9 21.79 2.89 -7.91
CA LEU A 9 22.33 2.06 -6.85
C LEU A 9 22.27 2.70 -5.45
N ARG A 10 21.70 3.91 -5.29
CA ARG A 10 21.28 4.35 -3.95
C ARG A 10 20.17 3.42 -3.48
N GLY A 11 20.45 2.65 -2.43
CA GLY A 11 19.62 1.52 -1.98
C GLY A 11 18.12 1.81 -1.88
N ASN A 12 17.73 3.02 -1.48
CA ASN A 12 16.32 3.38 -1.32
C ASN A 12 15.58 3.73 -2.65
N LEU A 13 16.30 4.07 -3.72
CA LEU A 13 15.69 4.64 -4.92
C LEU A 13 14.98 3.59 -5.78
N VAL A 14 15.60 2.41 -5.94
CA VAL A 14 15.03 1.31 -6.72
C VAL A 14 13.79 0.75 -6.02
N GLU A 15 13.84 0.56 -4.70
CA GLU A 15 12.69 0.08 -3.92
C GLU A 15 11.51 1.06 -4.01
N THR A 16 11.77 2.36 -3.84
CA THR A 16 10.74 3.39 -3.98
C THR A 16 10.16 3.43 -5.39
N ALA A 17 11.01 3.31 -6.42
CA ALA A 17 10.57 3.30 -7.81
C ALA A 17 9.68 2.08 -8.13
N VAL A 18 10.08 0.89 -7.67
CA VAL A 18 9.30 -0.34 -7.85
C VAL A 18 7.96 -0.24 -7.13
N ALA A 19 7.95 0.25 -5.89
CA ALA A 19 6.71 0.45 -5.12
C ALA A 19 5.73 1.39 -5.85
N LEU A 20 6.23 2.52 -6.36
CA LEU A 20 5.40 3.48 -7.10
C LEU A 20 4.84 2.88 -8.39
N ILE A 21 5.68 2.18 -9.18
CA ILE A 21 5.24 1.54 -10.43
C ILE A 21 4.16 0.51 -10.14
N MET A 22 4.35 -0.36 -9.13
CA MET A 22 3.36 -1.37 -8.75
C MET A 22 2.04 -0.73 -8.29
N ALA A 23 2.10 0.33 -7.50
CA ALA A 23 0.90 1.05 -7.04
C ALA A 23 0.12 1.66 -8.21
N LEU A 24 0.82 2.33 -9.14
CA LEU A 24 0.19 2.95 -10.31
C LEU A 24 -0.39 1.91 -11.28
N SER A 25 0.33 0.82 -11.55
CA SER A 25 -0.14 -0.25 -12.42
C SER A 25 -1.35 -0.97 -11.85
N PHE A 26 -1.34 -1.27 -10.54
CA PHE A 26 -2.49 -1.86 -9.86
C PHE A 26 -3.71 -0.93 -9.93
N ALA A 27 -3.52 0.36 -9.68
CA ALA A 27 -4.59 1.34 -9.73
C ALA A 27 -5.24 1.43 -11.12
N ALA A 28 -4.42 1.39 -12.18
CA ALA A 28 -4.90 1.40 -13.55
C ALA A 28 -5.78 0.16 -13.87
N VAL A 29 -5.33 -1.04 -13.48
CA VAL A 29 -6.08 -2.28 -13.73
C VAL A 29 -7.45 -2.26 -13.07
N VAL A 30 -7.53 -1.85 -11.81
CA VAL A 30 -8.80 -1.79 -11.08
C VAL A 30 -9.71 -0.72 -11.66
N SER A 31 -9.18 0.45 -12.06
CA SER A 31 -9.96 1.49 -12.72
C SER A 31 -10.57 0.99 -14.03
N THR A 32 -9.78 0.31 -14.88
CA THR A 32 -10.29 -0.31 -16.12
C THR A 32 -11.35 -1.37 -15.85
N PHE A 33 -11.18 -2.20 -14.82
CA PHE A 33 -12.19 -3.18 -14.42
C PHE A 33 -13.49 -2.52 -13.98
N VAL A 34 -13.43 -1.44 -13.21
CA VAL A 34 -14.63 -0.72 -12.75
C VAL A 34 -15.33 -0.04 -13.92
N ALA A 35 -14.59 0.60 -14.83
CA ALA A 35 -15.16 1.19 -16.04
C ALA A 35 -15.87 0.14 -16.92
N TRP A 36 -15.27 -1.05 -17.05
CA TRP A 36 -15.92 -2.18 -17.72
C TRP A 36 -17.18 -2.66 -16.98
N LEU A 37 -17.14 -2.73 -15.65
CA LEU A 37 -18.28 -3.13 -14.82
C LEU A 37 -19.45 -2.15 -14.93
N THR A 38 -19.17 -0.84 -14.89
CA THR A 38 -20.20 0.19 -14.99
C THR A 38 -20.78 0.29 -16.40
N ALA A 39 -19.99 0.00 -17.44
CA ALA A 39 -20.47 -0.08 -18.82
C ALA A 39 -21.49 -1.21 -19.06
N GLN A 40 -21.50 -2.25 -18.23
CA GLN A 40 -22.44 -3.37 -18.33
C GLN A 40 -23.79 -3.10 -17.64
N LEU A 41 -23.93 -1.97 -16.92
CA LEU A 41 -25.16 -1.61 -16.23
C LEU A 41 -26.28 -1.25 -17.22
N PRO A 42 -27.55 -1.51 -16.87
CA PRO A 42 -28.68 -1.15 -17.72
C PRO A 42 -28.76 0.38 -17.91
N LYS A 43 -29.17 0.83 -19.11
CA LYS A 43 -29.29 2.26 -19.43
C LYS A 43 -30.30 3.04 -18.59
N SER A 44 -31.10 2.37 -17.76
CA SER A 44 -31.99 3.00 -16.79
C SER A 44 -31.26 3.77 -15.69
N VAL A 45 -29.96 3.56 -15.53
CA VAL A 45 -29.14 4.25 -14.51
C VAL A 45 -28.10 5.20 -15.13
N ASP A 46 -28.26 5.55 -16.41
CA ASP A 46 -27.30 6.37 -17.18
C ASP A 46 -27.12 7.78 -16.60
N ASP A 47 -28.17 8.37 -16.00
CA ASP A 47 -28.08 9.66 -15.31
C ASP A 47 -27.09 9.65 -14.12
N VAL A 48 -26.90 8.48 -13.50
CA VAL A 48 -26.03 8.30 -12.32
C VAL A 48 -24.70 7.65 -12.69
N PHE A 49 -24.59 6.96 -13.83
CA PHE A 49 -23.39 6.22 -14.25
C PHE A 49 -22.91 6.53 -15.68
N SER A 50 -23.25 7.69 -16.24
CA SER A 50 -22.73 8.15 -17.54
C SER A 50 -21.20 8.14 -17.58
N ASN A 51 -20.66 7.77 -18.74
CA ASN A 51 -19.23 7.78 -19.03
C ASN A 51 -18.77 9.11 -19.68
N ASP A 52 -19.64 10.10 -19.79
CA ASP A 52 -19.30 11.39 -20.38
C ASP A 52 -18.34 12.15 -19.47
N ALA A 53 -17.27 12.66 -20.08
CA ALA A 53 -16.27 13.45 -19.37
C ALA A 53 -16.91 14.69 -18.72
N ASN A 54 -16.63 14.91 -17.43
CA ASN A 54 -17.17 15.99 -16.60
C ASN A 54 -18.67 15.87 -16.24
N SER A 55 -19.29 14.71 -16.42
CA SER A 55 -20.64 14.43 -15.91
C SER A 55 -20.65 14.05 -14.43
N PHE A 56 -21.81 14.18 -13.76
CA PHE A 56 -22.02 13.60 -12.42
C PHE A 56 -21.84 12.08 -12.43
N GLY A 57 -22.17 11.41 -13.54
CA GLY A 57 -21.94 9.98 -13.74
C GLY A 57 -20.47 9.60 -13.70
N ALA A 58 -19.59 10.39 -14.34
CA ALA A 58 -18.16 10.16 -14.30
C ALA A 58 -17.57 10.31 -12.88
N PHE A 59 -18.09 11.26 -12.10
CA PHE A 59 -17.73 11.39 -10.69
C PHE A 59 -18.17 10.16 -9.88
N MET A 60 -19.41 9.69 -10.07
CA MET A 60 -19.92 8.52 -9.36
C MET A 60 -19.15 7.24 -9.73
N ASN A 61 -18.79 7.09 -11.01
CA ASN A 61 -17.92 6.02 -11.48
C ASN A 61 -16.55 6.06 -10.79
N ALA A 62 -15.95 7.24 -10.59
CA ALA A 62 -14.71 7.38 -9.84
C ALA A 62 -14.86 7.02 -8.36
N VAL A 63 -15.98 7.37 -7.72
CA VAL A 63 -16.29 6.99 -6.32
C VAL A 63 -16.44 5.47 -6.19
N ILE A 64 -17.17 4.84 -7.10
CA ILE A 64 -17.27 3.37 -7.13
C ILE A 64 -15.90 2.75 -7.35
N ALA A 65 -15.10 3.28 -8.27
CA ALA A 65 -13.76 2.77 -8.53
C ALA A 65 -12.88 2.85 -7.27
N PHE A 66 -12.98 3.94 -6.52
CA PHE A 66 -12.28 4.09 -5.24
C PHE A 66 -12.74 3.09 -4.18
N VAL A 67 -14.06 2.88 -4.03
CA VAL A 67 -14.60 1.92 -3.05
C VAL A 67 -14.20 0.49 -3.41
N VAL A 68 -14.31 0.12 -4.69
CA VAL A 68 -13.88 -1.20 -5.18
C VAL A 68 -12.38 -1.38 -4.99
N MET A 69 -11.57 -0.37 -5.30
CA MET A 69 -10.13 -0.38 -5.03
C MET A 69 -9.81 -0.65 -3.57
N ALA A 70 -10.43 0.11 -2.66
CA ALA A 70 -10.22 -0.05 -1.23
C ALA A 70 -10.58 -1.47 -0.76
N ALA A 71 -11.70 -2.01 -1.24
CA ALA A 71 -12.12 -3.38 -0.95
C ALA A 71 -11.10 -4.41 -1.45
N VAL A 72 -10.64 -4.30 -2.70
CA VAL A 72 -9.66 -5.25 -3.27
C VAL A 72 -8.33 -5.17 -2.52
N VAL A 73 -7.80 -3.96 -2.27
CA VAL A 73 -6.55 -3.79 -1.51
C VAL A 73 -6.67 -4.40 -0.11
N TYR A 74 -7.78 -4.14 0.59
CA TYR A 74 -7.99 -4.68 1.93
C TYR A 74 -8.06 -6.22 1.93
N PHE A 75 -8.92 -6.81 1.10
CA PHE A 75 -9.15 -8.25 1.11
C PHE A 75 -8.01 -9.07 0.47
N VAL A 76 -7.41 -8.57 -0.61
CA VAL A 76 -6.40 -9.32 -1.40
C VAL A 76 -4.98 -9.04 -0.92
N VAL A 77 -4.70 -7.87 -0.32
CA VAL A 77 -3.35 -7.52 0.14
C VAL A 77 -3.29 -7.48 1.66
N VAL A 78 -4.11 -6.66 2.32
CA VAL A 78 -3.98 -6.41 3.77
C VAL A 78 -4.33 -7.66 4.59
N VAL A 79 -5.45 -8.34 4.32
CA VAL A 79 -5.86 -9.54 5.07
C VAL A 79 -4.85 -10.70 4.95
N PRO A 80 -4.38 -11.11 3.76
CA PRO A 80 -3.37 -12.17 3.69
C PRO A 80 -2.02 -11.70 4.22
N TYR A 81 -1.64 -10.43 4.04
CA TYR A 81 -0.41 -9.90 4.61
C TYR A 81 -0.41 -9.93 6.14
N THR A 82 -1.51 -9.50 6.77
CA THR A 82 -1.67 -9.53 8.24
C THR A 82 -1.66 -10.96 8.76
N LYS A 83 -2.43 -11.87 8.14
CA LYS A 83 -2.41 -13.31 8.50
C LYS A 83 -1.05 -13.97 8.28
N ALA A 84 -0.36 -13.66 7.19
CA ALA A 84 0.98 -14.17 6.91
C ALA A 84 2.00 -13.61 7.89
N LYS A 85 1.92 -12.32 8.23
CA LYS A 85 2.77 -11.70 9.25
C LYS A 85 2.59 -12.38 10.59
N GLU A 86 1.36 -12.65 11.02
CA GLU A 86 1.07 -13.41 12.25
C GLU A 86 1.60 -14.85 12.21
N ARG A 87 1.69 -15.47 11.03
CA ARG A 87 2.13 -16.87 10.87
C ARG A 87 3.64 -17.05 10.72
N PHE A 88 4.31 -16.14 10.00
CA PHE A 88 5.72 -16.23 9.65
C PHE A 88 6.60 -15.30 10.51
N PHE A 89 6.01 -14.27 11.11
CA PHE A 89 6.62 -13.40 12.11
C PHE A 89 5.69 -13.31 13.34
N PRO A 90 5.31 -14.45 13.96
CA PRO A 90 4.43 -14.46 15.11
C PRO A 90 5.10 -13.63 16.20
N ALA A 91 4.61 -12.40 16.42
CA ALA A 91 5.22 -11.34 17.21
C ALA A 91 6.35 -11.87 18.09
N GLU A 92 7.52 -12.05 17.50
CA GLU A 92 8.70 -12.40 18.25
C GLU A 92 8.91 -11.12 19.01
N ALA A 93 8.55 -11.15 20.31
CA ALA A 93 8.66 -10.04 21.22
C ALA A 93 9.93 -9.34 20.82
N SER A 94 9.79 -8.16 20.20
CA SER A 94 10.89 -7.45 19.59
C SER A 94 12.02 -7.55 20.60
N GLY A 95 13.06 -8.34 20.27
CA GLY A 95 14.16 -8.54 21.19
C GLY A 95 14.59 -7.17 21.69
N PRO A 96 15.10 -7.07 22.94
CA PRO A 96 15.18 -5.81 23.67
C PRO A 96 15.52 -4.68 22.72
N THR A 97 14.63 -3.69 22.61
CA THR A 97 14.85 -2.59 21.68
C THR A 97 16.20 -1.96 21.98
N GLU A 98 16.78 -1.25 21.02
CA GLU A 98 18.07 -0.59 21.24
C GLU A 98 18.02 0.31 22.49
N LEU A 99 16.85 0.90 22.78
CA LEU A 99 16.57 1.63 24.02
C LEU A 99 16.53 0.74 25.28
N ASP A 100 15.95 -0.46 25.19
CA ASP A 100 15.96 -1.43 26.30
C ASP A 100 17.39 -1.89 26.60
N LEU A 101 18.17 -2.21 25.57
CA LEU A 101 19.59 -2.56 25.72
C LEU A 101 20.40 -1.40 26.32
N LEU A 102 20.15 -0.16 25.88
CA LEU A 102 20.83 1.01 26.44
C LEU A 102 20.43 1.27 27.90
N THR A 103 19.19 0.96 28.27
CA THR A 103 18.71 1.05 29.65
C THR A 103 19.41 0.00 30.52
N GLU A 104 19.50 -1.24 30.03
CA GLU A 104 20.18 -2.35 30.70
C GLU A 104 21.70 -2.07 30.86
N ILE A 105 22.34 -1.46 29.85
CA ILE A 105 23.73 -1.00 29.91
C ILE A 105 23.89 0.13 30.93
N ARG A 106 22.99 1.13 30.95
CA ARG A 106 23.02 2.22 31.94
C ARG A 106 22.97 1.66 33.36
N ASP A 107 22.03 0.75 33.61
CA ASP A 107 21.81 0.17 34.93
C ASP A 107 23.01 -0.70 35.35
N SER A 108 23.58 -1.46 34.41
CA SER A 108 24.82 -2.22 34.62
C SER A 108 26.01 -1.31 34.95
N LEU A 109 26.15 -0.14 34.30
CA LEU A 109 27.22 0.83 34.59
C LEU A 109 27.03 1.53 35.93
N ALA A 110 25.79 1.87 36.29
CA ALA A 110 25.46 2.44 37.59
C ALA A 110 25.80 1.48 38.73
N SER A 111 25.50 0.18 38.58
CA SER A 111 25.81 -0.85 39.57
C SER A 111 27.30 -1.10 39.80
N ARG A 112 28.16 -0.76 38.84
CA ARG A 112 29.61 -1.00 38.89
C ARG A 112 30.39 0.16 39.53
N THR A 113 29.74 1.32 39.66
CA THR A 113 30.35 2.56 40.17
C THR A 113 29.96 2.86 41.63
N ALA A 114 28.98 2.13 42.16
CA ALA A 114 28.62 2.09 43.58
C ALA A 114 29.42 0.99 44.32
#